data_AF-A0AAU3UI92-F1
#
_entry.id   AF-A0AAU3UI92-F1
#
_cell.length_a   1.000
_cell.length_b   1.000
_cell.length_c   1.000
_cell.angle_alpha   90.00
_cell.angle_beta   90.00
_cell.angle_gamma   90.00
#
_symmetry.space_group_name_H-M   'P 1'
#
loop_
_entity.id
_entity.type
_entity.pdbx_description
1 polymer ?
#
loop_
_entity_poly.entity_id
_entity_poly.type
_entity_poly.pdbx_seq_one_letter_code
_entity_poly.pdbx_strand_id
1 'polypeptide(L)'
;MTEVHGTRAEPTPAGRSLEFWGYCMWGLAALAIAGPELASVFRLATWPTISNTVGHLETQHSFVRIVTVSVIVLLAYYAVPQLSISPAPQPREVAGRTLTANGRVTKPGSLTTLIGLGYLLAAVATLVFGVVFAAADRGMRPDSYLGAYVLYGLIALMWVIVPSALAMFFTRDVPFPTLFRTIGYLERRAHPLAAVLLAALVVLLIHLAFYPWPRVQS
;
A
#
# COMPACT_ATOMS: atom_id res chain seq x y z
N MET A 1 -25.49 6.65 43.89
CA MET A 1 -25.67 6.55 42.43
C MET A 1 -24.33 6.17 41.85
N THR A 2 -24.17 4.91 41.45
CA THR A 2 -22.93 4.37 40.87
C THR A 2 -22.86 4.78 39.41
N GLU A 3 -21.89 5.62 39.05
CA GLU A 3 -21.58 5.89 37.65
C GLU A 3 -21.14 4.60 36.98
N VAL A 4 -21.99 4.09 36.08
CA VAL A 4 -21.61 3.05 35.13
C VAL A 4 -20.70 3.72 34.10
N HIS A 5 -19.38 3.60 34.28
CA HIS A 5 -18.40 3.87 33.22
C HIS A 5 -18.58 2.82 32.12
N GLY A 6 -19.62 3.00 31.31
CA GLY A 6 -19.77 2.28 30.06
C GLY A 6 -18.65 2.74 29.14
N THR A 7 -17.71 1.85 28.85
CA THR A 7 -16.75 1.99 27.75
C THR A 7 -17.56 2.17 26.46
N ARG A 8 -17.81 3.43 26.07
CA ARG A 8 -18.51 3.74 24.81
C ARG A 8 -17.71 3.09 23.68
N ALA A 9 -18.33 2.12 23.01
CA ALA A 9 -17.75 1.48 21.85
C ALA A 9 -17.35 2.57 20.84
N GLU A 10 -16.06 2.62 20.49
CA GLU A 10 -15.58 3.59 19.50
C GLU A 10 -16.37 3.42 18.20
N PRO A 11 -16.93 4.49 17.62
CA PRO A 11 -17.67 4.39 16.39
C PRO A 11 -16.76 3.90 15.25
N THR A 12 -16.97 2.66 14.82
CA THR A 12 -16.20 1.99 13.77
C THR A 12 -16.80 2.26 12.38
N PRO A 13 -15.99 2.66 11.37
CA PRO A 13 -16.47 2.66 9.99
C PRO A 13 -16.81 1.21 9.58
N ALA A 14 -17.97 1.01 8.93
CA ALA A 14 -18.35 -0.32 8.41
C ALA A 14 -18.49 -1.45 9.47
N GLY A 15 -18.57 -1.15 10.77
CA GLY A 15 -18.64 -2.16 11.84
C GLY A 15 -17.29 -2.83 12.18
N ARG A 16 -16.17 -2.36 11.61
CA ARG A 16 -14.79 -2.82 11.90
C ARG A 16 -13.86 -1.62 12.12
N SER A 17 -12.80 -1.77 12.90
CA SER A 17 -11.86 -0.66 13.13
C SER A 17 -11.14 -0.25 11.85
N LEU A 18 -10.73 1.02 11.75
CA LEU A 18 -9.84 1.48 10.67
C LEU A 18 -8.52 0.71 10.63
N GLU A 19 -8.07 0.27 11.80
CA GLU A 19 -6.90 -0.57 11.96
C GLU A 19 -7.06 -1.89 11.20
N PHE A 20 -8.22 -2.55 11.32
CA PHE A 20 -8.53 -3.77 10.55
C PHE A 20 -8.48 -3.53 9.04
N TRP A 21 -9.16 -2.48 8.55
CA TRP A 21 -9.16 -2.16 7.11
C TRP A 21 -7.79 -1.75 6.59
N GLY A 22 -6.99 -1.07 7.41
CA GLY A 22 -5.59 -0.77 7.11
C GLY A 22 -4.76 -2.04 6.94
N TYR A 23 -4.84 -2.97 7.91
CA TYR A 23 -4.13 -4.24 7.81
C TYR A 23 -4.58 -5.08 6.62
N CYS A 24 -5.88 -5.13 6.32
CA CYS A 24 -6.37 -5.82 5.13
C CYS A 24 -5.83 -5.18 3.84
N MET A 25 -6.00 -3.87 3.64
CA MET A 25 -5.58 -3.20 2.41
C MET A 25 -4.07 -3.29 2.19
N TRP A 26 -3.28 -2.93 3.20
CA TRP A 26 -1.83 -2.86 3.08
C TRP A 26 -1.15 -4.22 3.20
N GLY A 27 -1.73 -5.15 3.97
CA GLY A 27 -1.27 -6.54 3.99
C GLY A 27 -1.49 -7.23 2.65
N LEU A 28 -2.65 -7.02 2.02
CA LEU A 28 -2.91 -7.52 0.66
C LEU A 28 -2.03 -6.83 -0.38
N ALA A 29 -1.77 -5.51 -0.25
CA ALA A 29 -0.83 -4.81 -1.13
C ALA A 29 0.58 -5.38 -1.03
N ALA A 30 1.06 -5.65 0.19
CA ALA A 30 2.36 -6.27 0.41
C ALA A 30 2.42 -7.67 -0.24
N LEU A 31 1.35 -8.46 -0.14
CA LEU A 31 1.26 -9.77 -0.79
C LEU A 31 1.19 -9.65 -2.32
N ALA A 32 0.45 -8.67 -2.85
CA ALA A 32 0.31 -8.42 -4.29
C ALA A 32 1.64 -8.00 -4.93
N ILE A 33 2.51 -7.32 -4.17
CA ILE A 33 3.86 -6.93 -4.60
C ILE A 33 4.83 -8.12 -4.42
N ALA A 34 4.89 -8.69 -3.22
CA ALA A 34 5.84 -9.74 -2.89
C ALA A 34 5.58 -11.05 -3.65
N GLY A 35 4.32 -11.39 -3.91
CA GLY A 35 3.94 -12.64 -4.57
C GLY A 35 4.59 -12.80 -5.95
N PRO A 36 4.34 -11.89 -6.91
CA PRO A 36 4.98 -11.92 -8.22
C PRO A 36 6.50 -11.82 -8.18
N GLU A 37 7.05 -11.03 -7.25
CA GLU A 37 8.51 -10.91 -7.05
C GLU A 37 9.13 -12.24 -6.63
N LEU A 38 8.59 -12.86 -5.58
CA LEU A 38 9.08 -14.14 -5.06
C LEU A 38 8.88 -15.25 -6.10
N ALA A 39 7.76 -15.24 -6.83
CA ALA A 39 7.53 -16.18 -7.91
C ALA A 39 8.60 -16.08 -9.01
N SER A 40 9.03 -14.86 -9.37
CA SER A 40 10.11 -14.64 -10.32
C SER A 40 11.48 -15.06 -9.75
N VAL A 41 11.81 -14.64 -8.52
CA VAL A 41 13.08 -14.94 -7.84
C VAL A 41 13.29 -16.45 -7.68
N PHE A 42 12.26 -17.19 -7.27
CA PHE A 42 12.31 -18.64 -7.10
C PHE A 42 12.07 -19.41 -8.41
N ARG A 43 12.01 -18.72 -9.56
CA ARG A 43 11.79 -19.32 -10.89
C ARG A 43 10.49 -20.13 -11.00
N LEU A 44 9.50 -19.80 -10.17
CA LEU A 44 8.14 -20.35 -10.26
C LEU A 44 7.33 -19.67 -11.37
N ALA A 45 7.77 -18.48 -11.78
CA ALA A 45 7.18 -17.71 -12.86
C ALA A 45 8.23 -17.28 -13.88
N THR A 46 7.79 -17.09 -15.12
CA THR A 46 8.67 -16.75 -16.25
C THR A 46 8.83 -15.25 -16.44
N TRP A 47 8.01 -14.40 -15.80
CA TRP A 47 8.16 -12.95 -15.88
C TRP A 47 9.38 -12.47 -15.06
N PRO A 48 10.05 -11.39 -15.51
CA PRO A 48 11.14 -10.76 -14.76
C PRO A 48 10.63 -10.10 -13.47
N THR A 49 11.54 -9.85 -12.52
CA THR A 49 11.27 -9.08 -11.29
C THR A 49 11.03 -7.59 -11.58
N ILE A 50 10.50 -6.84 -10.60
CA ILE A 50 10.39 -5.37 -10.64
C ILE A 50 11.74 -4.75 -10.93
N SER A 51 12.81 -5.20 -10.25
CA SER A 51 14.15 -4.65 -10.43
C SER A 51 14.64 -4.78 -11.87
N ASN A 52 14.45 -5.95 -12.49
CA ASN A 52 14.82 -6.19 -13.89
C ASN A 52 13.94 -5.39 -14.85
N THR A 53 12.66 -5.27 -14.53
CA THR A 53 11.69 -4.50 -15.33
C THR A 53 12.02 -3.01 -15.32
N VAL A 54 12.33 -2.43 -14.16
CA VAL A 54 12.77 -1.03 -14.02
C VAL A 54 14.13 -0.83 -14.69
N GLY A 55 15.07 -1.76 -14.52
CA GLY A 55 16.36 -1.70 -15.20
C GLY A 55 16.22 -1.71 -16.73
N HIS A 56 15.32 -2.54 -17.28
CA HIS A 56 15.03 -2.53 -18.71
C HIS A 56 14.44 -1.18 -19.17
N LEU A 57 13.48 -0.62 -18.42
CA LEU A 57 12.93 0.71 -18.71
C LEU A 57 13.99 1.81 -18.65
N GLU A 58 14.91 1.76 -17.69
CA GLU A 58 16.01 2.72 -17.58
C GLU A 58 16.93 2.67 -18.81
N THR A 59 17.23 1.46 -19.31
CA THR A 59 18.06 1.30 -20.52
C THR A 59 17.41 1.89 -21.77
N GLN A 60 16.07 1.89 -21.83
CA GLN A 60 15.31 2.44 -22.96
C GLN A 60 15.02 3.95 -22.79
N HIS A 61 14.86 4.38 -21.54
CA HIS A 61 14.37 5.70 -21.18
C HIS A 61 15.08 6.21 -19.92
N SER A 62 16.17 6.98 -20.11
CA SER A 62 16.99 7.50 -19.01
C SER A 62 16.21 8.34 -17.97
N PHE A 63 15.10 8.97 -18.37
CA PHE A 63 14.25 9.74 -17.46
C PHE A 63 13.53 8.87 -16.41
N VAL A 64 13.37 7.55 -16.65
CA VAL A 64 12.72 6.63 -15.70
C VAL A 64 13.45 6.60 -14.37
N ARG A 65 14.79 6.66 -14.41
CA ARG A 65 15.60 6.76 -13.20
C ARG A 65 15.22 7.99 -12.35
N ILE A 66 15.07 9.14 -12.99
CA ILE A 66 14.70 10.40 -12.33
C ILE A 66 13.30 10.27 -11.72
N VAL A 67 12.35 9.70 -12.44
CA VAL A 67 10.99 9.47 -11.94
C VAL A 67 10.99 8.56 -10.72
N THR A 68 11.69 7.41 -10.79
CA THR A 68 11.79 6.46 -9.66
C THR A 68 12.39 7.12 -8.41
N VAL A 69 13.51 7.82 -8.56
CA VAL A 69 14.16 8.53 -7.45
C VAL A 69 13.24 9.62 -6.89
N SER A 70 12.55 10.37 -7.76
CA SER A 70 11.63 11.44 -7.33
C SER A 70 10.44 10.88 -6.56
N VAL A 71 9.84 9.77 -7.01
CA VAL A 71 8.75 9.09 -6.31
C VAL A 71 9.21 8.62 -4.93
N ILE A 72 10.38 8.00 -4.85
CA ILE A 72 10.97 7.56 -3.58
C ILE A 72 11.15 8.72 -2.61
N VAL A 73 11.74 9.82 -3.06
CA VAL A 73 11.98 11.01 -2.22
C VAL A 73 10.66 11.62 -1.75
N LEU A 74 9.67 11.74 -2.64
CA LEU A 74 8.34 12.24 -2.28
C LEU A 74 7.66 11.34 -1.24
N LEU A 75 7.72 10.01 -1.41
CA LEU A 75 7.16 9.07 -0.44
C LEU A 75 7.84 9.22 0.93
N ALA A 76 9.18 9.33 0.96
CA ALA A 76 9.92 9.56 2.20
C ALA A 76 9.54 10.91 2.86
N TYR A 77 9.43 11.97 2.07
CA TYR A 77 9.03 13.29 2.56
C TYR A 77 7.63 13.27 3.18
N TYR A 78 6.64 12.64 2.52
CA TYR A 78 5.28 12.53 3.05
C TYR A 78 5.14 11.50 4.19
N ALA A 79 6.06 10.54 4.30
CA ALA A 79 6.10 9.58 5.40
C ALA A 79 6.37 10.24 6.74
N VAL A 80 7.33 11.18 6.78
CA VAL A 80 7.85 11.75 8.04
C VAL A 80 6.75 12.41 8.89
N PRO A 81 5.91 13.33 8.37
CA PRO A 81 4.82 13.89 9.15
C PRO A 81 3.81 12.85 9.62
N GLN A 82 3.49 11.86 8.78
CA GLN A 82 2.49 10.84 9.11
C GLN A 82 2.96 9.86 10.19
N LEU A 83 4.26 9.58 10.26
CA LEU A 83 4.87 8.79 11.33
C LEU A 83 5.01 9.58 12.63
N SER A 84 5.18 10.91 12.55
CA SER A 84 5.34 11.77 13.73
C SER A 84 4.04 12.07 14.50
N ILE A 85 2.88 11.90 13.85
CA ILE A 85 1.58 12.17 14.47
C ILE A 85 1.05 10.90 15.13
N SER A 86 0.96 10.89 16.46
CA SER A 86 0.35 9.79 17.22
C SER A 86 -1.03 9.43 16.65
N PRO A 87 -1.26 8.17 16.23
CA PRO A 87 -2.51 7.79 15.55
C PRO A 87 -3.74 7.79 16.45
N ALA A 88 -3.64 8.23 17.72
CA ALA A 88 -4.72 8.20 18.69
C ALA A 88 -5.93 8.96 18.13
N PRO A 89 -7.06 8.28 17.85
CA PRO A 89 -8.30 8.97 17.58
C PRO A 89 -8.65 9.71 18.87
N GLN A 90 -8.47 11.03 18.91
CA GLN A 90 -9.16 11.78 19.96
C GLN A 90 -10.65 11.70 19.60
N PRO A 91 -11.49 11.13 20.49
CA PRO A 91 -12.93 11.13 20.26
C PRO A 91 -13.38 12.59 20.23
N ARG A 92 -13.61 13.13 19.03
CA ARG A 92 -14.20 14.47 18.89
C ARG A 92 -15.70 14.30 18.91
N GLU A 93 -16.34 14.87 19.92
CA GLU A 93 -17.79 15.01 19.96
C GLU A 93 -18.18 16.34 19.31
N VAL A 94 -19.10 16.29 18.34
CA VAL A 94 -19.71 17.50 17.76
C VAL A 94 -21.21 17.38 17.96
N ALA A 95 -21.79 18.34 18.69
CA ALA A 95 -23.22 18.39 19.02
C ALA A 95 -23.75 17.09 19.68
N GLY A 96 -23.01 16.54 20.65
CA GLY A 96 -23.41 15.34 21.41
C GLY A 96 -23.33 14.02 20.63
N ARG A 97 -22.72 14.03 19.44
CA ARG A 97 -22.46 12.82 18.64
C ARG A 97 -20.96 12.59 18.53
N THR A 98 -20.53 11.39 18.87
CA THR A 98 -19.13 10.94 18.68
C THR A 98 -18.83 10.85 17.19
N LEU A 99 -17.82 11.59 16.74
CA LEU A 99 -17.29 11.43 15.39
C LEU A 99 -16.43 10.16 15.31
N THR A 100 -16.45 9.48 14.16
CA THR A 100 -15.41 8.49 13.84
C THR A 100 -14.03 9.15 13.80
N ALA A 101 -12.96 8.36 13.85
CA ALA A 101 -11.59 8.85 13.67
C ALA A 101 -11.35 9.63 12.35
N ASN A 102 -12.28 9.53 11.38
CA ASN A 102 -12.28 10.27 10.11
C ASN A 102 -13.24 11.48 10.10
N GLY A 103 -13.80 11.86 11.25
CA GLY A 103 -14.67 13.02 11.39
C GLY A 103 -16.11 12.82 10.90
N ARG A 104 -16.58 11.57 10.72
CA ARG A 104 -17.98 11.30 10.32
C ARG A 104 -18.89 11.15 11.53
N VAL A 105 -20.07 11.75 11.45
CA VAL A 105 -21.21 11.41 12.30
C VAL A 105 -21.79 10.08 11.80
N THR A 106 -21.86 9.06 12.65
CA THR A 106 -22.29 7.70 12.29
C THR A 106 -23.73 7.69 11.75
N LYS A 107 -23.90 7.37 10.47
CA LYS A 107 -25.10 6.67 9.99
C LYS A 107 -24.73 5.18 9.88
N PRO A 108 -25.43 4.26 10.57
CA PRO A 108 -25.22 2.84 10.35
C PRO A 108 -25.75 2.47 8.95
N GLY A 109 -24.91 1.89 8.08
CA GLY A 109 -25.40 1.42 6.76
C GLY A 109 -24.35 1.30 5.65
N SER A 110 -23.96 0.04 5.39
CA SER A 110 -23.40 -0.66 4.22
C SER A 110 -22.60 0.02 3.10
N LEU A 111 -22.82 1.28 2.72
CA LEU A 111 -22.32 1.78 1.43
C LEU A 111 -20.79 1.92 1.40
N THR A 112 -20.18 2.43 2.47
CA THR A 112 -18.72 2.57 2.58
C THR A 112 -18.02 1.21 2.67
N THR A 113 -18.66 0.23 3.35
CA THR A 113 -18.20 -1.16 3.38
C THR A 113 -18.22 -1.78 1.99
N LEU A 114 -19.31 -1.55 1.27
CA LEU A 114 -19.53 -2.08 -0.07
C LEU A 114 -18.54 -1.46 -1.07
N ILE A 115 -18.27 -0.16 -0.96
CA ILE A 115 -17.27 0.54 -1.78
C ILE A 115 -15.87 0.00 -1.48
N GLY A 116 -15.49 -0.14 -0.19
CA GLY A 116 -14.19 -0.67 0.18
C GLY A 116 -13.98 -2.13 -0.26
N LEU A 117 -14.99 -2.97 -0.06
CA LEU A 117 -14.95 -4.36 -0.51
C LEU A 117 -14.94 -4.45 -2.04
N GLY A 118 -15.77 -3.67 -2.72
CA GLY A 118 -15.79 -3.60 -4.18
C GLY A 118 -14.45 -3.14 -4.76
N TYR A 119 -13.80 -2.19 -4.10
CA TYR A 119 -12.44 -1.76 -4.43
C TYR A 119 -11.42 -2.90 -4.28
N LEU A 120 -11.42 -3.60 -3.13
CA LEU A 120 -10.51 -4.72 -2.91
C LEU A 120 -10.73 -5.85 -3.93
N LEU A 121 -11.99 -6.17 -4.24
CA LEU A 121 -12.33 -7.16 -5.26
C LEU A 121 -11.82 -6.73 -6.64
N ALA A 122 -11.98 -5.45 -7.01
CA ALA A 122 -11.44 -4.91 -8.25
C ALA A 122 -9.90 -4.93 -8.28
N ALA A 123 -9.24 -4.62 -7.16
CA ALA A 123 -7.77 -4.68 -7.03
C ALA A 123 -7.24 -6.12 -7.15
N VAL A 124 -7.95 -7.10 -6.57
CA VAL A 124 -7.61 -8.53 -6.71
C VAL A 124 -7.88 -9.00 -8.14
N ALA A 125 -9.01 -8.64 -8.75
CA ALA A 125 -9.33 -9.00 -10.13
C ALA A 125 -8.29 -8.45 -11.12
N THR A 126 -7.86 -7.20 -10.93
CA THR A 126 -6.80 -6.59 -11.76
C THR A 126 -5.44 -7.24 -11.54
N LEU A 127 -5.12 -7.68 -10.31
CA LEU A 127 -3.92 -8.46 -10.04
C LEU A 127 -3.96 -9.82 -10.76
N VAL A 128 -5.06 -10.57 -10.64
CA VAL A 128 -5.24 -11.86 -11.33
C VAL A 128 -5.12 -11.68 -12.84
N PHE A 129 -5.77 -10.65 -13.39
CA PHE A 129 -5.64 -10.30 -14.79
C PHE A 129 -4.18 -10.01 -15.18
N GLY A 130 -3.46 -9.19 -14.40
CA GLY A 130 -2.05 -8.88 -14.65
C GLY A 130 -1.17 -10.13 -14.64
N VAL A 131 -1.38 -11.06 -13.70
CA VAL A 131 -0.63 -12.32 -13.61
C VAL A 131 -0.91 -13.21 -14.81
N VAL A 132 -2.18 -13.41 -15.16
CA VAL A 132 -2.57 -14.22 -16.33
C VAL A 132 -2.02 -13.62 -17.61
N PHE A 133 -2.12 -12.30 -17.78
CA PHE A 133 -1.59 -11.60 -18.94
C PHE A 133 -0.06 -11.72 -19.03
N ALA A 134 0.65 -11.55 -17.92
CA ALA A 134 2.10 -11.71 -17.87
C ALA A 134 2.54 -13.13 -18.22
N ALA A 135 1.83 -14.14 -17.69
CA ALA A 135 2.09 -15.54 -18.02
C ALA A 135 1.84 -15.84 -19.51
N ALA A 136 0.72 -15.36 -20.06
CA ALA A 136 0.36 -15.56 -21.46
C ALA A 136 1.34 -14.88 -22.42
N ASP A 137 1.72 -13.63 -22.15
CA ASP A 137 2.67 -12.88 -22.98
C ASP A 137 4.05 -13.58 -23.00
N ARG A 138 4.54 -14.06 -21.86
CA ARG A 138 5.81 -14.79 -21.78
C ARG A 138 5.74 -16.16 -22.43
N GLY A 139 4.60 -16.83 -22.38
CA GLY A 139 4.36 -18.10 -23.09
C GLY A 139 4.41 -17.95 -24.61
N MET A 140 3.98 -16.81 -25.15
CA MET A 140 4.03 -16.51 -26.58
C MET A 140 5.38 -15.92 -27.01
N ARG A 141 5.97 -15.05 -26.18
CA ARG A 141 7.21 -14.32 -26.45
C ARG A 141 8.14 -14.39 -25.25
N PRO A 142 9.08 -15.36 -25.23
CA PRO A 142 9.97 -15.62 -24.09
C PRO A 142 10.87 -14.44 -23.68
N ASP A 143 11.06 -13.44 -24.54
CA ASP A 143 11.89 -12.25 -24.26
C ASP A 143 11.06 -10.98 -24.06
N SER A 144 9.73 -11.09 -24.07
CA SER A 144 8.85 -9.93 -23.90
C SER A 144 8.86 -9.42 -22.46
N TYR A 145 8.91 -8.09 -22.32
CA TYR A 145 8.72 -7.36 -21.06
C TYR A 145 7.30 -6.76 -20.94
N LEU A 146 6.49 -6.85 -21.98
CA LEU A 146 5.15 -6.23 -21.99
C LEU A 146 4.27 -6.79 -20.86
N GLY A 147 4.27 -8.10 -20.66
CA GLY A 147 3.57 -8.76 -19.56
C GLY A 147 3.97 -8.22 -18.19
N ALA A 148 5.27 -8.03 -17.97
CA ALA A 148 5.80 -7.47 -16.73
C ALA A 148 5.42 -6.00 -16.55
N TYR A 149 5.47 -5.20 -17.62
CA TYR A 149 5.04 -3.80 -17.58
C TYR A 149 3.57 -3.66 -17.19
N VAL A 150 2.68 -4.48 -17.75
CA VAL A 150 1.26 -4.48 -17.42
C VAL A 150 1.04 -4.94 -15.98
N LEU A 151 1.66 -6.06 -15.57
CA LEU A 151 1.52 -6.60 -14.22
C LEU A 151 1.97 -5.58 -13.15
N TYR A 152 3.20 -5.08 -13.26
CA TYR A 152 3.75 -4.16 -12.27
C TYR A 152 3.13 -2.76 -12.35
N GLY A 153 2.71 -2.32 -13.54
CA GLY A 153 1.94 -1.09 -13.70
C GLY A 153 0.58 -1.16 -13.00
N LEU A 154 -0.14 -2.28 -13.15
CA LEU A 154 -1.41 -2.51 -12.46
C LEU A 154 -1.22 -2.61 -10.94
N ILE A 155 -0.15 -3.26 -10.48
CA ILE A 155 0.18 -3.31 -9.05
C ILE A 155 0.44 -1.91 -8.50
N ALA A 156 1.34 -1.15 -9.15
CA ALA A 156 1.67 0.21 -8.73
C ALA A 156 0.42 1.10 -8.70
N LEU A 157 -0.44 1.01 -9.72
CA LEU A 157 -1.66 1.80 -9.81
C LEU A 157 -2.68 1.42 -8.72
N MET A 158 -3.10 0.15 -8.69
CA MET A 158 -4.24 -0.31 -7.89
C MET A 158 -3.90 -0.60 -6.42
N TRP A 159 -2.64 -0.88 -6.10
CA TRP A 159 -2.25 -1.26 -4.74
C TRP A 159 -1.43 -0.19 -4.03
N VAL A 160 -0.91 0.80 -4.76
CA VAL A 160 -0.11 1.89 -4.19
C VAL A 160 -0.70 3.26 -4.48
N ILE A 161 -0.85 3.65 -5.76
CA ILE A 161 -1.23 5.02 -6.14
C ILE A 161 -2.69 5.34 -5.78
N VAL A 162 -3.64 4.56 -6.30
CA VAL A 162 -5.08 4.79 -6.06
C VAL A 162 -5.44 4.74 -4.57
N PRO A 163 -5.01 3.74 -3.77
CA PRO A 163 -5.39 3.71 -2.36
C PRO A 163 -4.70 4.83 -1.57
N SER A 164 -3.48 5.22 -1.93
CA SER A 164 -2.80 6.37 -1.31
C SER A 164 -3.52 7.69 -1.62
N ALA A 165 -3.90 7.91 -2.87
CA ALA A 165 -4.64 9.12 -3.29
C ALA A 165 -6.03 9.17 -2.64
N LEU A 166 -6.76 8.06 -2.64
CA LEU A 166 -8.06 7.97 -1.97
C LEU A 166 -7.94 8.21 -0.46
N ALA A 167 -6.94 7.62 0.18
CA ALA A 167 -6.71 7.83 1.61
C ALA A 167 -6.20 9.24 1.95
N MET A 168 -5.62 9.99 1.00
CA MET A 168 -5.16 11.37 1.23
C MET A 168 -6.28 12.39 0.98
N PHE A 169 -6.99 12.29 -0.15
CA PHE A 169 -7.99 13.28 -0.57
C PHE A 169 -9.41 12.95 -0.10
N PHE A 170 -9.73 11.66 0.03
CA PHE A 170 -11.08 11.16 0.32
C PHE A 170 -11.12 10.39 1.64
N THR A 171 -10.34 10.82 2.64
CA THR A 171 -10.33 10.23 4.01
C THR A 171 -11.72 10.01 4.62
N ARG A 172 -12.70 10.80 4.20
CA ARG A 172 -14.10 10.70 4.66
C ARG A 172 -14.89 9.61 3.93
N ASP A 173 -14.49 9.17 2.75
CA ASP A 173 -15.30 8.32 1.87
C ASP A 173 -14.76 6.90 1.68
N VAL A 174 -13.50 6.65 2.07
CA VAL A 174 -12.90 5.30 2.03
C VAL A 174 -12.68 4.70 3.44
N PRO A 175 -12.85 3.38 3.59
CA PRO A 175 -12.75 2.73 4.90
C PRO A 175 -11.31 2.40 5.33
N PHE A 176 -10.32 2.54 4.47
CA PHE A 176 -8.91 2.22 4.77
C PHE A 176 -8.07 3.49 5.01
N PRO A 177 -7.18 3.49 6.02
CA PRO A 177 -6.23 4.58 6.27
C PRO A 177 -5.02 4.51 5.31
N THR A 178 -4.17 5.55 5.35
CA THR A 178 -2.87 5.55 4.66
C THR A 178 -1.94 4.45 5.19
N LEU A 179 -0.93 4.07 4.40
CA LEU A 179 0.08 3.07 4.78
C LEU A 179 0.77 3.47 6.08
N PHE A 180 1.25 4.71 6.17
CA PHE A 180 2.00 5.21 7.33
C PHE A 180 1.15 5.19 8.61
N ARG A 181 -0.15 5.51 8.52
CA ARG A 181 -1.07 5.40 9.65
C ARG A 181 -1.29 3.95 10.09
N THR A 182 -1.28 3.02 9.13
CA THR A 182 -1.35 1.58 9.40
C THR A 182 -0.07 1.08 10.08
N ILE A 183 1.10 1.56 9.66
CA ILE A 183 2.37 1.28 10.33
C ILE A 183 2.35 1.82 11.77
N GLY A 184 1.83 3.02 12.00
CA GLY A 184 1.68 3.56 13.37
C GLY A 184 0.72 2.74 14.25
N TYR A 185 -0.29 2.08 13.67
CA TYR A 185 -1.09 1.09 14.41
C TYR A 185 -0.28 -0.17 14.73
N LEU A 186 0.52 -0.64 13.78
CA LEU A 186 1.35 -1.83 13.93
C LEU A 186 2.47 -1.63 14.96
N GLU A 187 3.12 -0.46 14.98
CA GLU A 187 4.19 -0.13 15.91
C GLU A 187 3.75 -0.27 17.37
N ARG A 188 2.50 0.12 17.68
CA ARG A 188 1.95 -0.03 19.03
C ARG A 188 1.71 -1.48 19.45
N ARG A 189 1.37 -2.36 18.51
CA ARG A 189 1.05 -3.77 18.81
C ARG A 189 2.25 -4.70 18.67
N ALA A 190 3.11 -4.42 17.71
CA ALA A 190 4.20 -5.28 17.27
C ALA A 190 5.37 -4.41 16.78
N HIS A 191 5.94 -3.63 17.69
CA HIS A 191 7.15 -2.83 17.46
C HIS A 191 8.26 -3.58 16.67
N PRO A 192 8.63 -4.84 16.98
CA PRO A 192 9.67 -5.53 16.21
C PRO A 192 9.28 -5.74 14.74
N LEU A 193 8.00 -6.03 14.45
CA LEU A 193 7.54 -6.21 13.08
C LEU A 193 7.56 -4.89 12.30
N ALA A 194 7.15 -3.79 12.94
CA ALA A 194 7.25 -2.46 12.37
C ALA A 194 8.70 -2.08 12.05
N ALA A 195 9.65 -2.39 12.96
CA ALA A 195 11.07 -2.13 12.75
C ALA A 195 11.64 -2.94 11.56
N VAL A 196 11.30 -4.23 11.44
CA VAL A 196 11.72 -5.07 10.31
C VAL A 196 11.17 -4.56 8.99
N LEU A 197 9.89 -4.17 8.94
CA LEU A 197 9.28 -3.60 7.74
C LEU A 197 9.94 -2.27 7.34
N LEU A 198 10.21 -1.40 8.32
CA LEU A 198 10.90 -0.14 8.06
C LEU A 198 12.32 -0.38 7.55
N ALA A 199 13.05 -1.31 8.16
CA ALA A 199 14.40 -1.69 7.72
C ALA A 199 14.38 -2.23 6.28
N ALA A 200 13.43 -3.11 5.96
CA ALA A 200 13.28 -3.64 4.60
C ALA A 200 12.96 -2.53 3.58
N LEU A 201 12.10 -1.57 3.94
CA LEU A 201 11.78 -0.42 3.10
C LEU A 201 13.01 0.49 2.87
N VAL A 202 13.81 0.72 3.92
CA VAL A 202 15.05 1.50 3.81
C VAL A 202 16.07 0.80 2.92
N VAL A 203 16.24 -0.52 3.07
CA VAL A 203 17.13 -1.30 2.20
C VAL A 203 16.65 -1.23 0.74
N LEU A 204 15.35 -1.38 0.50
CA LEU A 204 14.76 -1.24 -0.84
C LEU A 204 15.03 0.16 -1.43
N LEU A 205 14.89 1.20 -0.60
CA LEU A 205 15.11 2.59 -0.99
C LEU A 205 16.56 2.82 -1.43
N ILE A 206 17.52 2.39 -0.61
CA ILE A 206 18.95 2.48 -0.92
C ILE A 206 19.24 1.70 -2.20
N HIS A 207 18.70 0.49 -2.33
CA HIS A 207 18.93 -0.35 -3.50
C HIS A 207 18.45 0.32 -4.79
N LEU A 208 17.26 0.94 -4.77
CA LEU A 208 16.70 1.63 -5.93
C LEU A 208 17.42 2.96 -6.24
N ALA A 209 17.82 3.72 -5.22
CA ALA A 209 18.48 5.02 -5.41
C ALA A 209 19.90 4.89 -5.99
N PHE A 210 20.61 3.82 -5.60
CA PHE A 210 22.00 3.57 -6.00
C PHE A 210 22.16 2.51 -7.09
N TYR A 211 21.07 2.13 -7.78
CA TYR A 211 21.16 1.23 -8.92
C TYR A 211 21.60 1.98 -10.20
N PRO A 212 22.48 1.38 -11.04
CA PRO A 212 23.36 0.25 -10.74
C PRO A 212 24.50 0.66 -9.79
N TRP A 213 24.89 -0.25 -8.89
CA TRP A 213 25.96 0.01 -7.92
C TRP A 213 27.23 0.53 -8.62
N PRO A 214 27.85 1.61 -8.13
CA PRO A 214 29.09 2.12 -8.69
C PRO A 214 30.14 1.02 -8.65
N ARG A 215 30.50 0.51 -9.82
CA ARG A 215 31.61 -0.43 -9.96
C ARG A 215 32.88 0.40 -9.87
N VAL A 216 33.74 0.11 -8.90
CA VAL A 216 35.10 0.62 -8.90
C VAL A 216 35.78 -0.01 -10.11
N GLN A 217 36.03 0.79 -11.15
CA GLN A 217 36.87 0.36 -12.26
C GLN A 217 38.30 0.39 -11.72
N SER A 218 38.82 -0.79 -11.36
CA SER A 218 40.24 -1.03 -11.10
C SER A 218 40.99 -1.24 -12.40
#